data_AF-A0A6C0EZ88-F1
#
_entry.id   AF-A0A6C0EZ88-F1
#
_cell.length_a   1.000
_cell.length_b   1.000
_cell.length_c   1.000
_cell.angle_alpha   90.00
_cell.angle_beta   90.00
_cell.angle_gamma   90.00
#
_symmetry.space_group_name_H-M   'P 1'
#
loop_
_entity.id
_entity.type
_entity.pdbx_description
1 polymer ?
#
loop_
_entity_poly.entity_id
_entity_poly.type
_entity_poly.pdbx_seq_one_letter_code
_entity_poly.pdbx_strand_id
1 'polypeptide(L)'
;MTTKKRKTYSSDICNASSNVLKNNIASTIYNQYEKHIKEIAKQFTTSQTQLLSQILKLKETMDFTIETKEVPLDKYNQIPPFIEIFKYLLTKSEFQDKFTTAEQNELNTVLNNINHNTIYTFLDKSPLGKKISNNYYYIGSHLKKELLEHFPSIEFHSLLINSFTSYKIIEDLEKNIKSLITFTVLWKGKRIENLVYMFKYGNHGNHGNHGNHSSHSTHNNNVVSGQSKKGTRGSGYKDEYKYKYMGTEIIKRILFFNEFLGIDTLPNRFIVFLTNKKKEIDDNVMSQMHFKTININTAVTNSHDIIIYREQELLKSIFHEQIHFHNLDFREIPQSIIDYLLKTHNINKNNEYLLYECMTETLANILNNLFLVNSVSEFQTNLVKEIMFSTLQVSKILKVCGYKKWNEFATLDIEGNHNDVKTQFKQDSCVFSYYILKLYILLNLDTYFKINLDSKMKFIRTNNNFTKLIELFDNARTKNGNLKAIMDSLLGKNGRSSSGKGSRSSSRKVSSKKINKTLRMTCLEDNIFMKNAI
;
A
#
# COMPACT_ATOMS: atom_id res chain seq x y z
N MET A 1 -8.13 -35.20 8.12
CA MET A 1 -8.29 -33.85 7.53
C MET A 1 -8.53 -34.00 6.04
N THR A 2 -9.73 -33.68 5.55
CA THR A 2 -10.04 -33.68 4.11
C THR A 2 -9.43 -32.44 3.46
N THR A 3 -8.42 -32.64 2.61
CA THR A 3 -7.81 -31.57 1.80
C THR A 3 -8.83 -31.08 0.77
N LYS A 4 -9.70 -30.14 1.16
CA LYS A 4 -10.50 -29.36 0.19
C LYS A 4 -9.52 -28.66 -0.74
N LYS A 5 -9.51 -29.03 -2.03
CA LYS A 5 -8.79 -28.32 -3.09
C LYS A 5 -9.15 -26.84 -3.01
N ARG A 6 -8.23 -26.00 -2.53
CA ARG A 6 -8.38 -24.53 -2.61
C ARG A 6 -8.46 -24.16 -4.09
N LYS A 7 -9.54 -23.47 -4.49
CA LYS A 7 -9.65 -22.91 -5.85
C LYS A 7 -8.45 -21.99 -6.09
N THR A 8 -7.79 -22.14 -7.24
CA THR A 8 -6.72 -21.25 -7.70
C THR A 8 -7.21 -19.80 -7.70
N TYR A 9 -6.56 -18.97 -6.89
CA TYR A 9 -6.90 -17.56 -6.70
C TYR A 9 -6.38 -16.72 -7.88
N SER A 10 -7.05 -16.77 -9.04
CA SER A 10 -6.85 -15.72 -10.05
C SER A 10 -7.71 -14.53 -9.67
N SER A 11 -7.08 -13.43 -9.27
CA SER A 11 -7.78 -12.22 -8.85
C SER A 11 -8.51 -11.56 -10.04
N ASP A 12 -9.63 -10.91 -9.76
CA ASP A 12 -10.40 -10.21 -10.79
C ASP A 12 -9.58 -9.06 -11.39
N ILE A 13 -8.69 -8.41 -10.62
CA ILE A 13 -7.78 -7.37 -11.12
C ILE A 13 -6.68 -7.94 -11.99
N CYS A 14 -6.06 -9.09 -11.69
CA CYS A 14 -5.02 -9.65 -12.57
C CYS A 14 -5.63 -9.96 -13.95
N ASN A 15 -6.80 -10.59 -13.98
CA ASN A 15 -7.49 -10.89 -15.24
C ASN A 15 -7.89 -9.60 -15.97
N ALA A 16 -8.45 -8.64 -15.26
CA ALA A 16 -8.89 -7.40 -15.88
C ALA A 16 -7.71 -6.56 -16.40
N SER A 17 -6.56 -6.56 -15.69
CA SER A 17 -5.33 -5.91 -16.12
C SER A 17 -4.73 -6.57 -17.36
N SER A 18 -4.69 -7.91 -17.40
CA SER A 18 -4.28 -8.65 -18.61
C SER A 18 -5.18 -8.32 -19.80
N ASN A 19 -6.50 -8.25 -19.59
CA ASN A 19 -7.45 -7.86 -20.64
C ASN A 19 -7.23 -6.41 -21.10
N VAL A 20 -6.95 -5.48 -20.19
CA VAL A 20 -6.61 -4.09 -20.53
C VAL A 20 -5.35 -4.04 -21.40
N LEU A 21 -4.31 -4.79 -21.04
CA LEU A 21 -3.08 -4.88 -21.83
C LEU A 21 -3.36 -5.46 -23.22
N LYS A 22 -4.03 -6.62 -23.30
CA LYS A 22 -4.35 -7.31 -24.56
C LYS A 22 -5.19 -6.45 -25.51
N ASN A 23 -6.17 -5.72 -24.98
CA ASN A 23 -7.05 -4.88 -25.79
C ASN A 23 -6.38 -3.58 -26.25
N ASN A 24 -5.38 -3.10 -25.50
CA ASN A 24 -4.74 -1.82 -25.76
C ASN A 24 -3.45 -1.92 -26.57
N ILE A 25 -2.93 -3.10 -26.84
CA ILE A 25 -1.62 -3.27 -27.48
C ILE A 25 -1.78 -4.12 -28.75
N ALA A 26 -0.93 -3.88 -29.75
CA ALA A 26 -0.85 -4.78 -30.90
C ALA A 26 -0.52 -6.20 -30.41
N SER A 27 -1.29 -7.21 -30.84
CA SER A 27 -1.17 -8.59 -30.34
C SER A 27 0.27 -9.12 -30.39
N THR A 28 1.03 -8.78 -31.43
CA THR A 28 2.45 -9.13 -31.58
C THR A 28 3.32 -8.57 -30.45
N ILE A 29 3.19 -7.28 -30.11
CA ILE A 29 4.00 -6.62 -29.06
C ILE A 29 3.67 -7.23 -27.69
N TYR A 30 2.37 -7.41 -27.41
CA TYR A 30 1.92 -8.01 -26.16
C TYR A 30 2.47 -9.45 -26.00
N ASN A 31 2.35 -10.28 -27.04
CA ASN A 31 2.81 -11.67 -27.00
C ASN A 31 4.33 -11.78 -26.85
N GLN A 32 5.09 -10.91 -27.52
CA GLN A 32 6.55 -10.83 -27.38
C GLN A 32 6.96 -10.49 -25.94
N TYR A 33 6.32 -9.47 -25.35
CA TYR A 33 6.59 -9.10 -23.96
C TYR A 33 6.16 -10.19 -22.97
N GLU A 34 4.98 -10.79 -23.12
CA GLU A 34 4.53 -11.88 -22.25
C GLU A 34 5.49 -13.08 -22.31
N LYS A 35 5.98 -13.43 -23.51
CA LYS A 35 7.00 -14.48 -23.67
C LYS A 35 8.29 -14.13 -22.92
N HIS A 36 8.78 -12.90 -23.06
CA HIS A 36 9.95 -12.41 -22.32
C HIS A 36 9.78 -12.53 -20.81
N ILE A 37 8.63 -12.11 -20.28
CA ILE A 37 8.32 -12.23 -18.84
C ILE A 37 8.25 -13.68 -18.37
N LYS A 38 7.70 -14.59 -19.19
CA LYS A 38 7.68 -16.03 -18.88
C LYS A 38 9.07 -16.61 -18.73
N GLU A 39 10.01 -16.20 -19.58
CA GLU A 39 11.41 -16.63 -19.47
C GLU A 39 12.09 -16.09 -18.21
N ILE A 40 11.87 -14.81 -17.86
CA ILE A 40 12.36 -14.25 -16.59
C ILE A 40 11.84 -15.07 -15.39
N ALA A 41 10.53 -15.34 -15.36
CA ALA A 41 9.93 -16.09 -14.27
C ALA A 41 10.46 -17.53 -14.20
N LYS A 42 10.65 -18.19 -15.35
CA LYS A 42 11.23 -19.54 -15.45
C LYS A 42 12.69 -19.58 -15.00
N GLN A 43 13.50 -18.60 -15.41
CA GLN A 43 14.90 -18.48 -15.00
C GLN A 43 15.01 -18.31 -13.49
N PHE A 44 14.19 -17.44 -12.91
CA PHE A 44 14.14 -17.23 -11.47
C PHE A 44 13.72 -18.51 -10.72
N THR A 45 12.65 -19.19 -11.14
CA THR A 45 12.22 -20.41 -10.45
C THR A 45 13.23 -21.54 -10.54
N THR A 46 13.91 -21.67 -11.68
CA THR A 46 14.95 -22.68 -11.88
C THR A 46 16.15 -22.42 -10.96
N SER A 47 16.66 -21.19 -10.97
CA SER A 47 17.83 -20.79 -10.19
C SER A 47 17.59 -20.77 -8.68
N GLN A 48 16.37 -20.47 -8.23
CA GLN A 48 16.01 -20.35 -6.82
C GLN A 48 15.26 -21.58 -6.28
N THR A 49 15.33 -22.74 -6.97
CA THR A 49 14.54 -23.94 -6.64
C THR A 49 14.66 -24.36 -5.16
N GLN A 50 15.87 -24.31 -4.60
CA GLN A 50 16.12 -24.66 -3.19
C GLN A 50 15.39 -23.72 -2.22
N LEU A 51 15.55 -22.41 -2.42
CA LEU A 51 14.90 -21.38 -1.61
C LEU A 51 13.38 -21.51 -1.68
N LEU A 52 12.83 -21.68 -2.89
CA LEU A 52 11.40 -21.87 -3.11
C LEU A 52 10.87 -23.11 -2.39
N SER A 53 11.60 -24.22 -2.45
CA SER A 53 11.21 -25.49 -1.81
C SER A 53 11.24 -25.39 -0.30
N GLN A 54 12.26 -24.73 0.26
CA GLN A 54 12.37 -24.47 1.70
C GLN A 54 11.20 -23.63 2.21
N ILE A 55 10.87 -22.55 1.51
CA ILE A 55 9.77 -21.65 1.88
C ILE A 55 8.41 -22.37 1.80
N LEU A 56 8.16 -23.15 0.75
CA LEU A 56 6.92 -23.91 0.60
C LEU A 56 6.75 -24.93 1.73
N LYS A 57 7.82 -25.64 2.10
CA LYS A 57 7.82 -26.59 3.22
C LYS A 57 7.54 -25.89 4.56
N LEU A 58 8.18 -24.74 4.80
CA LEU A 58 8.04 -24.00 6.05
C LEU A 58 6.59 -23.58 6.31
N LYS A 59 5.87 -23.19 5.27
CA LYS A 59 4.45 -22.80 5.35
C LYS A 59 3.55 -23.95 5.86
N GLU A 60 3.92 -25.21 5.63
CA GLU A 60 3.14 -26.38 6.02
C GLU A 60 3.39 -26.82 7.47
N THR A 61 4.56 -26.46 8.02
CA THR A 61 5.00 -26.95 9.34
C THR A 61 4.75 -25.97 10.49
N MET A 62 4.26 -24.77 10.20
CA MET A 62 4.06 -23.74 11.22
C MET A 62 2.79 -24.01 12.05
N ASP A 63 2.97 -24.15 13.36
CA ASP A 63 1.89 -24.39 14.32
C ASP A 63 1.86 -23.30 15.41
N PHE A 64 0.65 -22.86 15.75
CA PHE A 64 0.39 -21.85 16.77
C PHE A 64 -1.10 -21.86 17.14
N THR A 65 -1.43 -21.39 18.34
CA THR A 65 -2.82 -21.13 18.74
C THR A 65 -3.06 -19.64 18.94
N ILE A 66 -4.32 -19.22 18.77
CA ILE A 66 -4.74 -17.83 18.91
C ILE A 66 -5.88 -17.74 19.90
N GLU A 67 -5.74 -16.81 20.84
CA GLU A 67 -6.81 -16.30 21.68
C GLU A 67 -7.17 -14.87 21.25
N THR A 68 -8.46 -14.56 21.24
CA THR A 68 -8.95 -13.24 20.81
C THR A 68 -9.81 -12.60 21.89
N LYS A 69 -9.60 -11.31 22.15
CA LYS A 69 -10.42 -10.53 23.07
C LYS A 69 -10.92 -9.28 22.36
N GLU A 70 -12.23 -9.06 22.35
CA GLU A 70 -12.83 -7.83 21.83
C GLU A 70 -13.19 -6.87 22.97
N VAL A 71 -12.81 -5.61 22.82
CA VAL A 71 -13.08 -4.53 23.76
C VAL A 71 -13.88 -3.43 23.04
N PRO A 72 -15.10 -3.12 23.47
CA PRO A 72 -15.86 -1.98 22.95
C PRO A 72 -15.15 -0.66 23.28
N LEU A 73 -15.12 0.26 22.31
CA LEU A 73 -14.62 1.63 22.55
C LEU A 73 -15.85 2.51 22.84
N ASP A 74 -16.28 2.52 24.11
CA ASP A 74 -17.38 3.35 24.60
C ASP A 74 -16.92 4.74 25.05
N LYS A 75 -17.82 5.58 25.59
CA LYS A 75 -17.51 6.97 25.98
C LYS A 75 -16.32 7.10 26.97
N TYR A 76 -16.05 6.06 27.77
CA TYR A 76 -14.97 6.07 28.76
C TYR A 76 -13.66 5.48 28.22
N ASN A 77 -13.75 4.69 27.13
CA ASN A 77 -12.62 4.12 26.40
C ASN A 77 -12.41 4.77 25.02
N GLN A 78 -13.09 5.89 24.76
CA GLN A 78 -13.04 6.58 23.50
C GLN A 78 -11.67 7.23 23.32
N ILE A 79 -11.16 7.10 22.10
CA ILE A 79 -9.93 7.77 21.70
C ILE A 79 -10.23 9.27 21.77
N PRO A 80 -9.55 10.04 22.66
CA PRO A 80 -9.70 11.47 22.71
C PRO A 80 -9.31 11.99 21.33
N PRO A 81 -10.06 12.97 20.80
CA PRO A 81 -9.70 13.53 19.52
C PRO A 81 -8.25 14.01 19.58
N PHE A 82 -7.44 13.70 18.57
CA PHE A 82 -6.05 14.13 18.46
C PHE A 82 -5.92 15.66 18.53
N ILE A 83 -6.97 16.36 18.11
CA ILE A 83 -7.11 17.81 18.29
C ILE A 83 -7.01 18.20 19.77
N GLU A 84 -7.64 17.45 20.68
CA GLU A 84 -7.56 17.73 22.13
C GLU A 84 -6.15 17.49 22.68
N ILE A 85 -5.42 16.51 22.14
CA ILE A 85 -4.01 16.30 22.47
C ILE A 85 -3.18 17.52 22.05
N PHE A 86 -3.39 18.05 20.84
CA PHE A 86 -2.64 19.23 20.38
C PHE A 86 -3.02 20.49 21.12
N LYS A 87 -4.31 20.68 21.46
CA LYS A 87 -4.75 21.78 22.33
C LYS A 87 -4.04 21.71 23.68
N TYR A 88 -3.99 20.52 24.29
CA TYR A 88 -3.32 20.32 25.56
C TYR A 88 -1.82 20.59 25.46
N LEU A 89 -1.16 20.07 24.44
CA LEU A 89 0.27 20.30 24.22
C LEU A 89 0.60 21.78 24.07
N LEU A 90 -0.24 22.53 23.36
CA LEU A 90 -0.12 23.98 23.24
C LEU A 90 -0.45 24.74 24.52
N THR A 91 -0.71 24.08 25.65
CA THR A 91 -0.71 24.73 26.98
C THR A 91 0.61 24.56 27.73
N LYS A 92 1.53 23.75 27.19
CA LYS A 92 2.79 23.38 27.85
C LYS A 92 3.93 24.18 27.22
N SER A 93 4.66 24.93 28.05
CA SER A 93 5.78 25.78 27.61
C SER A 93 6.81 25.01 26.78
N GLU A 94 7.19 23.80 27.24
CA GLU A 94 8.13 22.92 26.53
C GLU A 94 7.77 22.71 25.04
N PHE A 95 6.47 22.61 24.74
CA PHE A 95 5.98 22.42 23.38
C PHE A 95 5.71 23.74 22.67
N GLN A 96 5.12 24.74 23.35
CA GLN A 96 4.84 26.06 22.80
C GLN A 96 6.11 26.77 22.29
N ASP A 97 7.23 26.64 23.01
CA ASP A 97 8.50 27.30 22.70
C ASP A 97 9.12 26.82 21.37
N LYS A 98 8.57 25.76 20.76
CA LYS A 98 8.95 25.29 19.41
C LYS A 98 8.31 26.09 18.28
N PHE A 99 7.41 27.02 18.61
CA PHE A 99 6.65 27.83 17.67
C PHE A 99 6.87 29.31 17.93
N THR A 100 6.92 30.10 16.87
CA THR A 100 6.93 31.56 16.97
C THR A 100 5.59 32.07 17.49
N THR A 101 5.55 33.28 18.06
CA THR A 101 4.30 33.90 18.54
C THR A 101 3.21 33.96 17.45
N ALA A 102 3.59 34.24 16.20
CA ALA A 102 2.65 34.25 15.08
C ALA A 102 2.07 32.85 14.79
N GLU A 103 2.92 31.82 14.77
CA GLU A 103 2.49 30.42 14.61
C GLU A 103 1.60 29.97 15.77
N GLN A 104 1.93 30.33 17.01
CA GLN A 104 1.10 30.02 18.18
C GLN A 104 -0.29 30.66 18.06
N ASN A 105 -0.37 31.92 17.64
CA ASN A 105 -1.65 32.62 17.43
C ASN A 105 -2.49 31.96 16.33
N GLU A 106 -1.86 31.57 15.21
CA GLU A 106 -2.53 30.85 14.13
C GLU A 106 -3.05 29.49 14.60
N LEU A 107 -2.21 28.71 15.31
CA LEU A 107 -2.60 27.42 15.87
C LEU A 107 -3.76 27.53 16.85
N ASN A 108 -3.70 28.50 17.76
CA ASN A 108 -4.79 28.75 18.71
C ASN A 108 -6.08 29.13 17.99
N THR A 109 -5.99 29.96 16.94
CA THR A 109 -7.16 30.33 16.14
C THR A 109 -7.78 29.12 15.44
N VAL A 110 -6.96 28.27 14.83
CA VAL A 110 -7.44 27.09 14.11
C VAL A 110 -7.97 26.02 15.05
N LEU A 111 -7.21 25.65 16.09
CA LEU A 111 -7.56 24.55 16.98
C LEU A 111 -8.80 24.84 17.84
N ASN A 112 -9.13 26.12 18.07
CA ASN A 112 -10.37 26.52 18.74
C ASN A 112 -11.59 26.53 17.80
N ASN A 113 -11.45 26.15 16.53
CA ASN A 113 -12.59 26.02 15.62
C ASN A 113 -13.49 24.85 16.02
N ILE A 114 -14.80 25.06 16.03
CA ILE A 114 -15.79 24.03 16.40
C ILE A 114 -15.82 22.89 15.37
N ASN A 115 -15.44 23.15 14.12
CA ASN A 115 -15.48 22.18 13.04
C ASN A 115 -14.17 21.39 12.95
N HIS A 116 -14.16 20.16 13.47
CA HIS A 116 -13.00 19.25 13.41
C HIS A 116 -12.48 19.02 11.98
N ASN A 117 -13.37 18.96 10.98
CA ASN A 117 -12.94 18.75 9.59
C ASN A 117 -12.13 19.92 9.06
N THR A 118 -12.43 21.15 9.50
CA THR A 118 -11.65 22.34 9.17
C THR A 118 -10.25 22.24 9.79
N ILE A 119 -10.16 21.84 11.06
CA ILE A 119 -8.89 21.66 11.78
C ILE A 119 -8.01 20.63 11.07
N TYR A 120 -8.52 19.43 10.83
CA TYR A 120 -7.76 18.38 10.16
C TYR A 120 -7.37 18.75 8.73
N THR A 121 -8.21 19.51 8.01
CA THR A 121 -7.83 20.02 6.68
C THR A 121 -6.68 21.01 6.75
N PHE A 122 -6.69 21.89 7.75
CA PHE A 122 -5.59 22.83 7.97
C PHE A 122 -4.30 22.09 8.33
N LEU A 123 -4.35 21.17 9.30
CA LEU A 123 -3.17 20.40 9.72
C LEU A 123 -2.59 19.58 8.57
N ASP A 124 -3.44 19.01 7.70
CA ASP A 124 -3.00 18.21 6.55
C ASP A 124 -2.32 19.04 5.44
N LYS A 125 -2.70 20.31 5.28
CA LYS A 125 -2.27 21.15 4.15
C LYS A 125 -1.27 22.24 4.52
N SER A 126 -1.18 22.62 5.79
CA SER A 126 -0.34 23.72 6.23
C SER A 126 1.08 23.25 6.58
N PRO A 127 2.12 24.08 6.31
CA PRO A 127 3.47 23.85 6.84
C PRO A 127 3.47 23.71 8.37
N LEU A 128 2.56 24.42 9.03
CA LEU A 128 2.44 24.44 10.49
C LEU A 128 1.92 23.11 11.06
N GLY A 129 1.00 22.43 10.36
CA GLY A 129 0.59 21.07 10.70
C GLY A 129 1.74 20.07 10.60
N LYS A 130 2.59 20.17 9.56
CA LYS A 130 3.83 19.36 9.47
C LYS A 130 4.78 19.66 10.64
N LYS A 131 4.92 20.93 11.03
CA LYS A 131 5.72 21.36 12.17
C LYS A 131 5.17 20.80 13.51
N ILE A 132 3.85 20.76 13.70
CA ILE A 132 3.22 20.10 14.86
C ILE A 132 3.61 18.62 14.92
N SER A 133 3.42 17.87 13.83
CA SER A 133 3.72 16.43 13.80
C SER A 133 5.19 16.15 14.14
N ASN A 134 6.10 16.94 13.56
CA ASN A 134 7.53 16.83 13.84
C ASN A 134 7.85 17.07 15.32
N ASN A 135 7.32 18.14 15.92
CA ASN A 135 7.59 18.43 17.34
C ASN A 135 6.92 17.43 18.28
N TYR A 136 5.75 16.89 17.92
CA TYR A 136 5.08 15.85 18.70
C TYR A 136 5.96 14.60 18.85
N TYR A 137 6.67 14.23 17.79
CA TYR A 137 7.58 13.08 17.80
C TYR A 137 8.75 13.23 18.78
N TYR A 138 9.16 14.47 19.08
CA TYR A 138 10.33 14.79 19.91
C TYR A 138 9.98 15.37 21.29
N ILE A 139 8.76 15.18 21.78
CA ILE A 139 8.41 15.62 23.14
C ILE A 139 9.27 14.92 24.20
N GLY A 140 9.65 15.63 25.25
CA GLY A 140 10.43 15.09 26.34
C GLY A 140 9.72 13.94 27.06
N SER A 141 10.50 13.06 27.71
CA SER A 141 9.97 11.92 28.46
C SER A 141 9.00 12.33 29.57
N HIS A 142 9.24 13.48 30.20
CA HIS A 142 8.34 14.07 31.20
C HIS A 142 6.96 14.40 30.60
N LEU A 143 6.92 15.23 29.56
CA LEU A 143 5.67 15.62 28.90
C LEU A 143 4.95 14.41 28.28
N LYS A 144 5.70 13.42 27.78
CA LYS A 144 5.13 12.15 27.31
C LYS A 144 4.43 11.39 28.43
N LYS A 145 5.02 11.32 29.63
CA LYS A 145 4.40 10.68 30.80
C LYS A 145 3.13 11.42 31.20
N GLU A 146 3.18 12.75 31.28
CA GLU A 146 2.03 13.59 31.61
C GLU A 146 0.89 13.42 30.59
N LEU A 147 1.21 13.36 29.29
CA LEU A 147 0.25 13.06 28.24
C LEU A 147 -0.39 11.68 28.41
N LEU A 148 0.37 10.66 28.80
CA LEU A 148 -0.17 9.32 29.05
C LEU A 148 -1.11 9.29 30.26
N GLU A 149 -0.85 10.13 31.27
CA GLU A 149 -1.74 10.27 32.43
C GLU A 149 -3.06 10.96 32.05
N HIS A 150 -3.01 11.99 31.19
CA HIS A 150 -4.21 12.72 30.74
C HIS A 150 -4.98 12.00 29.63
N PHE A 151 -4.27 11.30 28.76
CA PHE A 151 -4.80 10.62 27.58
C PHE A 151 -4.19 9.21 27.48
N PRO A 152 -4.58 8.25 28.35
CA PRO A 152 -4.01 6.90 28.37
C PRO A 152 -4.09 6.18 27.02
N SER A 153 -5.12 6.48 26.24
CA SER A 153 -5.28 6.00 24.86
C SER A 153 -4.13 6.37 23.92
N ILE A 154 -3.32 7.40 24.20
CA ILE A 154 -2.13 7.77 23.42
C ILE A 154 -1.13 6.62 23.38
N GLU A 155 -1.08 5.78 24.40
CA GLU A 155 -0.21 4.61 24.39
C GLU A 155 -0.42 3.81 23.11
N PHE A 156 -1.68 3.56 22.74
CA PHE A 156 -2.07 2.81 21.54
C PHE A 156 -1.93 3.60 20.22
N HIS A 157 -1.98 4.93 20.26
CA HIS A 157 -2.18 5.78 19.07
C HIS A 157 -1.04 6.74 18.76
N SER A 158 -0.02 6.85 19.62
CA SER A 158 1.16 7.71 19.43
C SER A 158 1.87 7.47 18.10
N LEU A 159 1.76 6.25 17.57
CA LEU A 159 2.30 5.84 16.28
C LEU A 159 1.51 6.37 15.07
N LEU A 160 0.24 6.77 15.24
CA LEU A 160 -0.55 7.37 14.17
C LEU A 160 -0.12 8.81 13.88
N ILE A 161 0.42 9.52 14.88
CA ILE A 161 0.95 10.87 14.70
C ILE A 161 2.41 10.75 14.28
N ASN A 162 2.61 10.53 12.99
CA ASN A 162 3.93 10.54 12.39
C ASN A 162 3.91 11.32 11.06
N SER A 163 5.08 11.57 10.49
CA SER A 163 5.24 12.32 9.24
C SER A 163 4.60 11.65 8.01
N PHE A 164 4.21 10.37 8.12
CA PHE A 164 3.68 9.55 7.04
C PHE A 164 2.16 9.32 7.11
N THR A 165 1.49 9.80 8.16
CA THR A 165 0.03 9.69 8.31
C THR A 165 -0.63 11.03 8.01
N SER A 166 -1.47 11.07 6.99
CA SER A 166 -2.33 12.23 6.72
C SER A 166 -3.28 12.45 7.91
N TYR A 167 -3.44 13.70 8.32
CA TYR A 167 -4.39 14.09 9.37
C TYR A 167 -5.84 13.73 9.00
N LYS A 168 -6.15 13.56 7.71
CA LYS A 168 -7.44 13.03 7.25
C LYS A 168 -7.63 11.55 7.50
N ILE A 169 -6.56 10.76 7.55
CA ILE A 169 -6.64 9.37 7.99
C ILE A 169 -6.99 9.36 9.47
N ILE A 170 -6.31 10.17 10.27
CA ILE A 170 -6.57 10.31 11.70
C ILE A 170 -8.04 10.67 11.98
N GLU A 171 -8.57 11.71 11.32
CA GLU A 171 -9.97 12.11 11.42
C GLU A 171 -10.95 10.96 11.09
N ASP A 172 -10.64 10.20 10.04
CA ASP A 172 -11.44 9.06 9.61
C ASP A 172 -11.46 7.97 10.70
N LEU A 173 -10.30 7.66 11.29
CA LEU A 173 -10.16 6.68 12.36
C LEU A 173 -11.04 7.05 13.57
N GLU A 174 -10.95 8.27 14.06
CA GLU A 174 -11.72 8.74 15.21
C GLU A 174 -13.23 8.61 15.03
N LYS A 175 -13.73 8.97 13.84
CA LYS A 175 -15.17 8.96 13.57
C LYS A 175 -15.74 7.55 13.46
N ASN A 176 -14.94 6.60 12.99
CA ASN A 176 -15.45 5.34 12.48
C ASN A 176 -15.06 4.12 13.30
N ILE A 177 -14.02 4.17 14.13
CA ILE A 177 -13.64 3.03 14.99
C ILE A 177 -14.73 2.73 16.03
N LYS A 178 -15.04 1.45 16.26
CA LYS A 178 -16.09 1.00 17.20
C LYS A 178 -15.60 0.07 18.31
N SER A 179 -14.67 -0.82 17.99
CA SER A 179 -14.09 -1.75 18.96
C SER A 179 -12.68 -2.13 18.56
N LEU A 180 -11.95 -2.69 19.51
CA LEU A 180 -10.60 -3.22 19.36
C LEU A 180 -10.64 -4.73 19.60
N ILE A 181 -10.07 -5.51 18.69
CA ILE A 181 -9.80 -6.93 18.91
C ILE A 181 -8.30 -7.10 19.14
N THR A 182 -7.93 -7.70 20.27
CA THR A 182 -6.55 -8.12 20.52
C THR A 182 -6.37 -9.61 20.25
N PHE A 183 -5.18 -10.00 19.78
CA PHE A 183 -4.82 -11.38 19.51
C PHE A 183 -3.60 -11.78 20.33
N THR A 184 -3.78 -12.73 21.24
CA THR A 184 -2.70 -13.38 21.99
C THR A 184 -2.34 -14.69 21.31
N VAL A 185 -1.05 -14.99 21.18
CA VAL A 185 -0.54 -16.11 20.41
C VAL A 185 0.27 -17.04 21.32
N LEU A 186 0.05 -18.35 21.20
CA LEU A 186 0.97 -19.36 21.71
C LEU A 186 1.77 -19.93 20.53
N TRP A 187 3.06 -19.66 20.50
CA TRP A 187 3.97 -20.11 19.44
C TRP A 187 5.26 -20.62 20.07
N LYS A 188 5.72 -21.81 19.67
CA LYS A 188 6.88 -22.51 20.26
C LYS A 188 6.83 -22.60 21.80
N GLY A 189 5.64 -22.84 22.36
CA GLY A 189 5.44 -22.88 23.81
C GLY A 189 5.52 -21.53 24.53
N LYS A 190 5.79 -20.43 23.82
CA LYS A 190 5.81 -19.07 24.37
C LYS A 190 4.48 -18.38 24.11
N ARG A 191 3.89 -17.84 25.18
CA ARG A 191 2.71 -16.98 25.12
C ARG A 191 3.14 -15.54 24.84
N ILE A 192 2.59 -14.95 23.77
CA ILE A 192 2.85 -13.58 23.32
C ILE A 192 1.54 -12.81 23.43
N GLU A 193 1.44 -11.99 24.47
CA GLU A 193 0.23 -11.24 24.77
C GLU A 193 -0.01 -10.13 23.75
N ASN A 194 -1.24 -10.04 23.25
CA ASN A 194 -1.73 -8.94 22.41
C ASN A 194 -0.81 -8.58 21.22
N LEU A 195 -0.21 -9.57 20.54
CA LEU A 195 0.68 -9.34 19.39
C LEU A 195 0.03 -8.47 18.31
N VAL A 196 -1.25 -8.70 18.02
CA VAL A 196 -2.02 -7.93 17.02
C VAL A 196 -3.15 -7.16 17.69
N TYR A 197 -3.27 -5.88 17.34
CA TYR A 197 -4.35 -4.96 17.70
C TYR A 197 -5.13 -4.62 16.43
N MET A 198 -6.38 -5.09 16.31
CA MET A 198 -7.21 -4.89 15.14
C MET A 198 -8.43 -4.05 15.48
N PHE A 199 -8.48 -2.83 14.95
CA PHE A 199 -9.60 -1.94 15.13
C PHE A 199 -10.72 -2.27 14.14
N LYS A 200 -11.91 -2.49 14.67
CA LYS A 200 -13.13 -2.67 13.88
C LYS A 200 -13.65 -1.30 13.45
N TYR A 201 -13.68 -1.11 12.14
CA TYR A 201 -14.35 0.02 11.52
C TYR A 201 -15.85 -0.22 11.55
N GLY A 202 -16.61 0.76 12.03
CA GLY A 202 -18.05 0.79 11.89
C GLY A 202 -18.40 0.68 10.41
N ASN A 203 -19.34 -0.19 10.07
CA ASN A 203 -19.88 -0.22 8.72
C ASN A 203 -20.37 1.19 8.41
N HIS A 204 -19.73 1.87 7.45
CA HIS A 204 -20.43 2.88 6.70
C HIS A 204 -21.69 2.17 6.24
N GLY A 205 -22.86 2.54 6.79
CA GLY A 205 -24.11 2.18 6.17
C GLY A 205 -23.91 2.43 4.68
N ASN A 206 -24.31 1.46 3.84
CA ASN A 206 -24.35 1.61 2.39
C ASN A 206 -25.08 2.95 2.10
N HIS A 207 -24.37 4.08 2.14
CA HIS A 207 -24.75 5.28 1.45
C HIS A 207 -24.40 4.94 0.03
N GLY A 208 -25.33 4.16 -0.54
CA GLY A 208 -25.48 3.99 -1.94
C GLY A 208 -25.33 5.36 -2.55
N ASN A 209 -24.46 5.39 -3.54
CA ASN A 209 -24.35 6.40 -4.56
C ASN A 209 -25.77 6.84 -4.98
N HIS A 210 -26.35 7.84 -4.32
CA HIS A 210 -27.59 8.49 -4.73
C HIS A 210 -27.24 9.35 -5.93
N GLY A 211 -27.14 8.70 -7.09
CA GLY A 211 -27.33 9.37 -8.35
C GLY A 211 -28.74 9.92 -8.35
N ASN A 212 -28.86 11.24 -8.22
CA ASN A 212 -30.08 11.99 -8.51
C ASN A 212 -30.50 11.69 -9.95
N HIS A 213 -31.48 10.81 -10.12
CA HIS A 213 -32.32 10.79 -11.30
C HIS A 213 -33.76 11.08 -10.87
N SER A 214 -34.12 12.35 -10.97
CA SER A 214 -35.51 12.79 -11.06
C SER A 214 -36.08 12.29 -12.38
N SER A 215 -37.01 11.35 -12.32
CA SER A 215 -37.95 11.11 -13.42
C SER A 215 -39.34 10.94 -12.82
N HIS A 216 -40.20 11.88 -13.16
CA HIS A 216 -41.65 11.81 -13.00
C HIS A 216 -42.19 10.48 -13.54
N SER A 217 -43.04 9.80 -12.75
CA SER A 217 -44.19 9.11 -13.33
C SER A 217 -45.35 9.08 -12.33
N THR A 218 -46.51 9.36 -12.89
CA THR A 218 -47.86 9.50 -12.34
C THR A 218 -48.45 8.24 -11.71
N HIS A 219 -49.47 8.47 -10.89
CA HIS A 219 -50.36 7.56 -10.16
C HIS A 219 -50.71 6.20 -10.82
N ASN A 220 -50.79 5.15 -9.99
CA ASN A 220 -52.06 4.44 -9.79
C ASN A 220 -52.11 3.61 -8.50
N ASN A 221 -53.31 3.51 -7.93
CA ASN A 221 -53.67 3.00 -6.61
C ASN A 221 -53.82 1.46 -6.51
N ASN A 222 -53.78 1.00 -5.26
CA ASN A 222 -54.30 -0.24 -4.66
C ASN A 222 -53.58 -1.56 -4.91
N VAL A 223 -53.12 -2.20 -3.81
CA VAL A 223 -53.52 -3.54 -3.32
C VAL A 223 -52.77 -3.90 -2.01
N VAL A 224 -53.56 -4.03 -0.94
CA VAL A 224 -53.60 -5.06 0.13
C VAL A 224 -52.30 -5.60 0.79
N SER A 225 -52.27 -5.38 2.10
CA SER A 225 -51.62 -6.08 3.24
C SER A 225 -50.68 -7.27 3.00
N GLY A 226 -49.49 -7.17 3.59
CA GLY A 226 -48.59 -8.31 3.82
C GLY A 226 -47.23 -7.91 4.41
N GLN A 227 -47.20 -7.14 5.51
CA GLN A 227 -45.94 -6.83 6.20
C GLN A 227 -45.39 -8.07 6.93
N SER A 228 -44.57 -8.84 6.21
CA SER A 228 -43.62 -9.76 6.84
C SER A 228 -42.37 -8.97 7.25
N LYS A 229 -42.19 -8.78 8.58
CA LYS A 229 -40.93 -8.32 9.16
C LYS A 229 -39.85 -9.36 8.87
N LYS A 230 -39.15 -9.25 7.74
CA LYS A 230 -37.90 -9.98 7.48
C LYS A 230 -36.85 -9.45 8.45
N GLY A 231 -36.68 -10.16 9.57
CA GLY A 231 -35.66 -9.88 10.57
C GLY A 231 -34.26 -9.92 9.96
N THR A 232 -33.53 -8.82 10.11
CA THR A 232 -32.11 -8.63 9.80
C THR A 232 -31.19 -9.40 10.77
N ARG A 233 -31.47 -10.68 11.03
CA ARG A 233 -30.75 -11.51 12.02
C ARG A 233 -29.48 -12.21 11.52
N GLY A 234 -28.89 -11.79 10.40
CA GLY A 234 -27.83 -12.57 9.72
C GLY A 234 -26.45 -11.92 9.52
N SER A 235 -26.23 -10.65 9.88
CA SER A 235 -24.96 -9.97 9.54
C SER A 235 -23.87 -10.10 10.60
N GLY A 236 -24.22 -10.11 11.89
CA GLY A 236 -23.23 -10.05 12.99
C GLY A 236 -22.24 -11.22 13.02
N TYR A 237 -22.72 -12.45 12.80
CA TYR A 237 -21.85 -13.64 12.78
C TYR A 237 -20.80 -13.57 11.66
N LYS A 238 -21.14 -13.05 10.48
CA LYS A 238 -20.20 -13.00 9.35
C LYS A 238 -19.03 -12.04 9.62
N ASP A 239 -19.27 -10.96 10.33
CA ASP A 239 -18.24 -9.97 10.63
C ASP A 239 -17.23 -10.51 11.66
N GLU A 240 -17.68 -11.21 12.70
CA GLU A 240 -16.78 -11.80 13.70
C GLU A 240 -15.81 -12.83 13.07
N TYR A 241 -16.33 -13.75 12.24
CA TYR A 241 -15.50 -14.71 11.52
C TYR A 241 -14.51 -14.02 10.57
N LYS A 242 -14.92 -12.91 9.92
CA LYS A 242 -14.03 -12.12 9.06
C LYS A 242 -12.81 -11.61 9.84
N TYR A 243 -13.01 -10.91 10.95
CA TYR A 243 -11.90 -10.32 11.70
C TYR A 243 -10.99 -11.39 12.34
N LYS A 244 -11.57 -12.47 12.88
CA LYS A 244 -10.78 -13.59 13.40
C LYS A 244 -9.92 -14.25 12.32
N TYR A 245 -10.49 -14.49 11.14
CA TYR A 245 -9.75 -15.01 10.00
C TYR A 245 -8.64 -14.06 9.55
N MET A 246 -8.93 -12.76 9.46
CA MET A 246 -7.92 -11.74 9.11
C MET A 246 -6.76 -11.72 10.10
N GLY A 247 -7.05 -11.68 11.42
CA GLY A 247 -6.01 -11.69 12.44
C GLY A 247 -5.18 -12.96 12.40
N THR A 248 -5.80 -14.11 12.14
CA THR A 248 -5.09 -15.38 11.91
C THR A 248 -4.14 -15.29 10.72
N GLU A 249 -4.57 -14.75 9.58
CA GLU A 249 -3.73 -14.61 8.39
C GLU A 249 -2.60 -13.57 8.55
N ILE A 250 -2.80 -12.57 9.41
CA ILE A 250 -1.75 -11.62 9.81
C ILE A 250 -0.70 -12.34 10.64
N ILE A 251 -1.11 -13.00 11.73
CA ILE A 251 -0.21 -13.72 12.65
C ILE A 251 0.59 -14.77 11.90
N LYS A 252 -0.05 -15.55 11.02
CA LYS A 252 0.67 -16.52 10.18
C LYS A 252 1.81 -15.89 9.40
N ARG A 253 1.63 -14.70 8.83
CA ARG A 253 2.69 -14.07 8.02
C ARG A 253 3.82 -13.51 8.89
N ILE A 254 3.49 -12.94 10.04
CA ILE A 254 4.48 -12.49 11.03
C ILE A 254 5.34 -13.67 11.47
N LEU A 255 4.71 -14.76 11.94
CA LEU A 255 5.42 -15.95 12.42
C LEU A 255 6.19 -16.64 11.29
N PHE A 256 5.59 -16.79 10.11
CA PHE A 256 6.25 -17.38 8.95
C PHE A 256 7.53 -16.62 8.59
N PHE A 257 7.49 -15.28 8.62
CA PHE A 257 8.65 -14.47 8.30
C PHE A 257 9.78 -14.64 9.32
N ASN A 258 9.42 -14.71 10.60
CA ASN A 258 10.36 -14.98 11.70
C ASN A 258 11.02 -16.36 11.57
N GLU A 259 10.22 -17.41 11.33
CA GLU A 259 10.75 -18.76 11.10
C GLU A 259 11.68 -18.80 9.88
N PHE A 260 11.30 -18.10 8.80
CA PHE A 260 12.09 -18.03 7.58
C PHE A 260 13.48 -17.42 7.83
N LEU A 261 13.55 -16.37 8.65
CA LEU A 261 14.82 -15.70 9.00
C LEU A 261 15.61 -16.41 10.11
N GLY A 262 14.98 -17.37 10.79
CA GLY A 262 15.52 -18.06 11.96
C GLY A 262 15.68 -17.10 13.14
N ILE A 263 14.68 -16.25 13.39
CA ILE A 263 14.70 -15.25 14.46
C ILE A 263 13.38 -15.27 15.24
N ASP A 264 13.42 -14.90 16.52
CA ASP A 264 12.24 -14.83 17.39
C ASP A 264 11.85 -13.39 17.76
N THR A 265 12.52 -12.38 17.20
CA THR A 265 12.22 -10.96 17.44
C THR A 265 10.87 -10.61 16.80
N LEU A 266 9.94 -10.10 17.58
CA LEU A 266 8.61 -9.68 17.11
C LEU A 266 8.43 -8.18 17.33
N PRO A 267 7.58 -7.51 16.53
CA PRO A 267 7.17 -6.15 16.86
C PRO A 267 6.51 -6.15 18.23
N ASN A 268 6.73 -5.08 19.00
CA ASN A 268 6.06 -4.89 20.28
C ASN A 268 4.55 -4.86 20.07
N ARG A 269 4.11 -4.18 19.00
CA ARG A 269 2.70 -4.11 18.61
C ARG A 269 2.55 -4.14 17.09
N PHE A 270 1.59 -4.94 16.63
CA PHE A 270 1.15 -4.95 15.24
C PHE A 270 -0.27 -4.38 15.16
N ILE A 271 -0.42 -3.15 14.69
CA ILE A 271 -1.67 -2.39 14.76
C ILE A 271 -2.33 -2.31 13.39
N VAL A 272 -3.63 -2.61 13.32
CA VAL A 272 -4.38 -2.67 12.06
C VAL A 272 -5.69 -1.92 12.17
N PHE A 273 -5.92 -0.94 11.29
CA PHE A 273 -7.16 -0.14 11.27
C PHE A 273 -8.17 -0.49 10.17
N LEU A 274 -7.72 -1.16 9.11
CA LEU A 274 -8.59 -1.66 8.01
C LEU A 274 -9.50 -0.61 7.37
N THR A 275 -9.03 0.63 7.20
CA THR A 275 -9.77 1.67 6.47
C THR A 275 -10.11 1.19 5.05
N ASN A 276 -11.27 1.63 4.55
CA ASN A 276 -11.72 1.31 3.20
C ASN A 276 -11.07 2.19 2.11
N LYS A 277 -10.19 3.14 2.48
CA LYS A 277 -9.48 4.03 1.56
C LYS A 277 -8.69 3.21 0.54
N LYS A 278 -8.75 3.64 -0.72
CA LYS A 278 -8.09 2.98 -1.85
C LYS A 278 -6.92 3.81 -2.32
N LYS A 279 -5.87 3.13 -2.79
CA LYS A 279 -4.77 3.71 -3.55
C LYS A 279 -5.28 4.04 -4.94
N GLU A 280 -5.49 5.31 -5.22
CA GLU A 280 -6.05 5.77 -6.48
C GLU A 280 -5.42 7.08 -6.95
N ILE A 281 -5.40 7.25 -8.27
CA ILE A 281 -5.21 8.52 -8.97
C ILE A 281 -6.51 9.30 -8.80
N ASP A 282 -6.44 10.35 -7.99
CA ASP A 282 -7.52 11.30 -7.76
C ASP A 282 -7.41 12.52 -8.67
N ASP A 283 -8.38 13.44 -8.57
CA ASP A 283 -8.42 14.64 -9.40
C ASP A 283 -7.27 15.62 -9.07
N ASN A 284 -6.70 15.55 -7.86
CA ASN A 284 -5.54 16.36 -7.47
C ASN A 284 -4.27 15.86 -8.20
N VAL A 285 -4.02 14.55 -8.21
CA VAL A 285 -2.92 13.95 -8.97
C VAL A 285 -3.07 14.26 -10.46
N MET A 286 -4.29 14.16 -11.02
CA MET A 286 -4.52 14.47 -12.44
C MET A 286 -4.28 15.94 -12.80
N SER A 287 -4.60 16.87 -11.90
CA SER A 287 -4.45 18.31 -12.16
C SER A 287 -3.06 18.84 -11.85
N GLN A 288 -2.39 18.31 -10.83
CA GLN A 288 -1.08 18.78 -10.35
C GLN A 288 0.09 17.91 -10.85
N MET A 289 -0.20 16.72 -11.40
CA MET A 289 0.80 15.71 -11.77
C MET A 289 1.74 15.36 -10.62
N HIS A 290 1.21 15.37 -9.39
CA HIS A 290 1.98 15.26 -8.16
C HIS A 290 1.39 14.17 -7.27
N PHE A 291 2.15 13.11 -7.02
CA PHE A 291 1.72 11.99 -6.19
C PHE A 291 2.07 12.19 -4.71
N LYS A 292 1.07 12.05 -3.83
CA LYS A 292 1.20 12.24 -2.38
C LYS A 292 1.08 10.93 -1.61
N THR A 293 1.48 10.94 -0.35
CA THR A 293 1.41 9.78 0.56
C THR A 293 0.02 9.14 0.62
N ILE A 294 -1.05 9.97 0.61
CA ILE A 294 -2.44 9.50 0.58
C ILE A 294 -2.75 8.65 -0.67
N ASN A 295 -2.02 8.79 -1.77
CA ASN A 295 -2.32 8.04 -2.99
C ASN A 295 -1.77 6.60 -2.95
N ILE A 296 -0.73 6.33 -2.16
CA ILE A 296 0.02 5.08 -2.26
C ILE A 296 0.36 4.40 -0.94
N ASN A 297 0.54 5.14 0.16
CA ASN A 297 0.98 4.54 1.41
C ASN A 297 -0.13 3.68 2.04
N THR A 298 0.24 2.60 2.72
CA THR A 298 -0.67 1.69 3.44
C THR A 298 -0.28 1.51 4.91
N ALA A 299 0.99 1.75 5.25
CA ALA A 299 1.58 1.26 6.47
C ALA A 299 2.81 2.09 6.89
N VAL A 300 3.23 1.95 8.14
CA VAL A 300 4.40 2.62 8.71
C VAL A 300 5.04 1.72 9.78
N THR A 301 6.37 1.75 9.88
CA THR A 301 7.15 1.04 10.89
C THR A 301 8.18 1.97 11.54
N ASN A 302 8.37 1.87 12.86
CA ASN A 302 9.37 2.66 13.62
C ASN A 302 10.42 1.78 14.35
N SER A 303 10.72 0.62 13.75
CA SER A 303 11.61 -0.44 14.29
C SER A 303 11.12 -1.14 15.57
N HIS A 304 10.04 -0.67 16.19
CA HIS A 304 9.46 -1.29 17.39
C HIS A 304 8.04 -1.80 17.11
N ASP A 305 7.26 -0.98 16.41
CA ASP A 305 5.86 -1.22 16.12
C ASP A 305 5.62 -1.14 14.61
N ILE A 306 4.59 -1.86 14.17
CA ILE A 306 4.12 -1.87 12.79
C ILE A 306 2.66 -1.42 12.77
N ILE A 307 2.33 -0.50 11.87
CA ILE A 307 0.95 -0.05 11.63
C ILE A 307 0.54 -0.30 10.19
N ILE A 308 -0.63 -0.91 10.00
CA ILE A 308 -1.29 -0.98 8.69
C ILE A 308 -2.68 -0.36 8.78
N TYR A 309 -2.91 0.70 8.02
CA TYR A 309 -4.19 1.41 8.09
C TYR A 309 -5.15 1.09 6.94
N ARG A 310 -4.72 0.51 5.81
CA ARG A 310 -5.63 0.13 4.70
C ARG A 310 -5.94 -1.36 4.69
N GLU A 311 -7.20 -1.71 4.43
CA GLU A 311 -7.57 -3.10 4.11
C GLU A 311 -7.00 -3.53 2.74
N GLN A 312 -6.84 -2.59 1.81
CA GLN A 312 -6.26 -2.88 0.49
C GLN A 312 -4.78 -3.24 0.61
N GLU A 313 -4.43 -4.42 0.08
CA GLU A 313 -3.05 -4.97 0.08
C GLU A 313 -2.49 -5.21 1.48
N LEU A 314 -3.37 -5.44 2.46
CA LEU A 314 -3.02 -5.71 3.85
C LEU A 314 -1.98 -6.81 3.96
N LEU A 315 -2.15 -7.94 3.25
CA LEU A 315 -1.36 -9.14 3.48
C LEU A 315 0.08 -8.97 2.99
N LYS A 316 0.28 -8.37 1.82
CA LYS A 316 1.59 -8.00 1.27
C LYS A 316 2.25 -6.94 2.12
N SER A 317 1.47 -5.99 2.64
CA SER A 317 2.01 -4.91 3.47
C SER A 317 2.60 -5.43 4.78
N ILE A 318 2.14 -6.58 5.32
CA ILE A 318 2.80 -7.23 6.46
C ILE A 318 4.25 -7.56 6.13
N PHE A 319 4.52 -8.19 4.98
CA PHE A 319 5.89 -8.52 4.59
C PHE A 319 6.73 -7.26 4.34
N HIS A 320 6.13 -6.25 3.72
CA HIS A 320 6.76 -4.95 3.51
C HIS A 320 7.26 -4.35 4.83
N GLU A 321 6.39 -4.25 5.82
CA GLU A 321 6.75 -3.68 7.12
C GLU A 321 7.69 -4.58 7.93
N GLN A 322 7.59 -5.91 7.79
CA GLN A 322 8.51 -6.84 8.43
C GLN A 322 9.94 -6.73 7.87
N ILE A 323 10.10 -6.46 6.57
CA ILE A 323 11.42 -6.19 5.96
C ILE A 323 12.06 -4.94 6.59
N HIS A 324 11.26 -3.88 6.77
CA HIS A 324 11.70 -2.65 7.47
C HIS A 324 12.05 -2.93 8.92
N PHE A 325 11.18 -3.63 9.64
CA PHE A 325 11.35 -3.97 11.06
C PHE A 325 12.63 -4.75 11.33
N HIS A 326 12.93 -5.73 10.47
CA HIS A 326 14.13 -6.59 10.59
C HIS A 326 15.38 -6.00 9.94
N ASN A 327 15.31 -4.77 9.40
CA ASN A 327 16.42 -4.10 8.71
C ASN A 327 17.07 -4.97 7.63
N LEU A 328 16.24 -5.63 6.80
CA LEU A 328 16.72 -6.39 5.64
C LEU A 328 17.01 -5.49 4.43
N ASP A 329 16.60 -4.23 4.51
CA ASP A 329 16.84 -3.18 3.52
C ASP A 329 18.04 -2.30 3.89
N PHE A 330 18.13 -1.10 3.32
CA PHE A 330 19.12 -0.09 3.68
C PHE A 330 18.43 1.28 3.85
N ARG A 331 18.95 2.16 4.71
CA ARG A 331 18.43 3.54 4.83
C ARG A 331 19.32 4.58 4.16
N GLU A 332 20.61 4.32 4.14
CA GLU A 332 21.60 5.23 3.57
C GLU A 332 21.85 4.90 2.10
N ILE A 333 21.83 5.94 1.27
CA ILE A 333 22.02 5.86 -0.18
C ILE A 333 23.18 6.79 -0.54
N PRO A 334 24.22 6.31 -1.26
CA PRO A 334 25.24 7.18 -1.81
C PRO A 334 24.63 8.27 -2.70
N GLN A 335 24.99 9.54 -2.49
CA GLN A 335 24.47 10.67 -3.28
C GLN A 335 24.70 10.49 -4.79
N SER A 336 25.82 9.84 -5.17
CA SER A 336 26.14 9.51 -6.56
C SER A 336 25.06 8.67 -7.26
N ILE A 337 24.33 7.84 -6.52
CA ILE A 337 23.20 7.06 -7.06
C ILE A 337 22.01 7.96 -7.34
N ILE A 338 21.72 8.91 -6.45
CA ILE A 338 20.64 9.88 -6.66
C ILE A 338 20.95 10.75 -7.87
N ASP A 339 22.17 11.29 -7.95
CA ASP A 339 22.63 12.10 -9.07
C ASP A 339 22.54 11.32 -10.39
N TYR A 340 22.90 10.04 -10.36
CA TYR A 340 22.74 9.15 -11.50
C TYR A 340 21.27 9.00 -11.93
N LEU A 341 20.36 8.79 -10.98
CA LEU A 341 18.93 8.65 -11.25
C LEU A 341 18.33 9.95 -11.82
N LEU A 342 18.74 11.11 -11.28
CA LEU A 342 18.36 12.44 -11.79
C LEU A 342 18.84 12.68 -13.23
N LYS A 343 20.00 12.14 -13.60
CA LYS A 343 20.55 12.26 -14.96
C LYS A 343 19.90 11.30 -15.97
N THR A 344 19.38 10.18 -15.51
CA THR A 344 18.88 9.09 -16.36
C THR A 344 17.36 9.04 -16.49
N HIS A 345 16.67 9.82 -15.67
CA HIS A 345 15.21 9.89 -15.64
C HIS A 345 14.74 11.34 -15.56
N ASN A 346 13.63 11.64 -16.24
CA ASN A 346 12.98 12.95 -16.17
C ASN A 346 12.19 13.12 -14.86
N ILE A 347 12.91 13.19 -13.74
CA ILE A 347 12.37 13.26 -12.38
C ILE A 347 12.78 14.58 -11.71
N ASN A 348 11.93 15.13 -10.85
CA ASN A 348 12.19 16.40 -10.19
C ASN A 348 13.21 16.26 -9.04
N LYS A 349 14.27 17.08 -9.03
CA LYS A 349 15.32 17.07 -8.00
C LYS A 349 14.84 17.33 -6.56
N ASN A 350 13.67 17.93 -6.38
CA ASN A 350 13.09 18.21 -5.06
C ASN A 350 12.24 17.04 -4.53
N ASN A 351 12.11 15.94 -5.29
CA ASN A 351 11.44 14.74 -4.82
C ASN A 351 12.22 14.11 -3.66
N GLU A 352 11.48 13.42 -2.79
CA GLU A 352 12.09 12.50 -1.83
C GLU A 352 12.44 11.17 -2.51
N TYR A 353 13.66 10.67 -2.27
CA TYR A 353 14.19 9.48 -2.91
C TYR A 353 14.54 8.40 -1.88
N LEU A 354 13.56 7.57 -1.55
CA LEU A 354 13.76 6.39 -0.71
C LEU A 354 14.01 5.17 -1.62
N LEU A 355 15.25 4.97 -2.05
CA LEU A 355 15.61 3.89 -2.99
C LEU A 355 15.28 2.50 -2.43
N TYR A 356 15.49 2.29 -1.13
CA TYR A 356 15.27 1.00 -0.49
C TYR A 356 13.83 0.48 -0.63
N GLU A 357 12.85 1.39 -0.78
CA GLU A 357 11.45 1.05 -1.00
C GLU A 357 11.23 0.19 -2.25
N CYS A 358 12.06 0.32 -3.31
CA CYS A 358 11.90 -0.53 -4.49
C CYS A 358 12.26 -1.99 -4.19
N MET A 359 13.23 -2.21 -3.31
CA MET A 359 13.65 -3.54 -2.88
C MET A 359 12.65 -4.12 -1.91
N THR A 360 12.27 -3.35 -0.89
CA THR A 360 11.26 -3.76 0.10
C THR A 360 9.98 -4.17 -0.59
N GLU A 361 9.51 -3.38 -1.56
CA GLU A 361 8.31 -3.71 -2.31
C GLU A 361 8.48 -4.92 -3.24
N THR A 362 9.65 -5.08 -3.86
CA THR A 362 9.95 -6.28 -4.65
C THR A 362 9.89 -7.53 -3.77
N LEU A 363 10.61 -7.54 -2.65
CA LEU A 363 10.67 -8.68 -1.74
C LEU A 363 9.29 -8.98 -1.15
N ALA A 364 8.55 -7.96 -0.72
CA ALA A 364 7.19 -8.12 -0.21
C ALA A 364 6.26 -8.79 -1.24
N ASN A 365 6.35 -8.40 -2.53
CA ASN A 365 5.59 -9.03 -3.60
C ASN A 365 5.98 -10.49 -3.82
N ILE A 366 7.28 -10.81 -3.81
CA ILE A 366 7.77 -12.19 -3.97
C ILE A 366 7.32 -13.06 -2.79
N LEU A 367 7.55 -12.62 -1.56
CA LEU A 367 7.17 -13.33 -0.34
C LEU A 367 5.65 -13.54 -0.26
N ASN A 368 4.86 -12.53 -0.60
CA ASN A 368 3.41 -12.66 -0.63
C ASN A 368 2.96 -13.70 -1.66
N ASN A 369 3.54 -13.70 -2.87
CA ASN A 369 3.24 -14.72 -3.87
C ASN A 369 3.60 -16.13 -3.36
N LEU A 370 4.80 -16.31 -2.78
CA LEU A 370 5.23 -17.58 -2.20
C LEU A 370 4.28 -18.07 -1.10
N PHE A 371 3.80 -17.16 -0.27
CA PHE A 371 2.86 -17.49 0.78
C PHE A 371 1.49 -17.92 0.23
N LEU A 372 1.04 -17.33 -0.88
CA LEU A 372 -0.27 -17.60 -1.48
C LEU A 372 -0.33 -18.93 -2.24
N VAL A 373 0.78 -19.37 -2.84
CA VAL A 373 0.83 -20.54 -3.73
C VAL A 373 1.20 -21.83 -3.01
N ASN A 374 0.92 -22.98 -3.64
CA ASN A 374 1.31 -24.30 -3.11
C ASN A 374 2.27 -25.05 -4.02
N SER A 375 2.71 -24.44 -5.13
CA SER A 375 3.67 -25.05 -6.05
C SER A 375 4.50 -23.98 -6.77
N VAL A 376 5.69 -24.38 -7.23
CA VAL A 376 6.59 -23.52 -8.02
C VAL A 376 5.94 -23.09 -9.35
N SER A 377 5.13 -23.96 -9.97
CA SER A 377 4.41 -23.63 -11.21
C SER A 377 3.34 -22.54 -11.00
N GLU A 378 2.60 -22.61 -9.89
CA GLU A 378 1.64 -21.58 -9.52
C GLU A 378 2.35 -20.26 -9.18
N PHE A 379 3.47 -20.31 -8.44
CA PHE A 379 4.32 -19.15 -8.18
C PHE A 379 4.77 -18.47 -9.48
N GLN A 380 5.30 -19.25 -10.43
CA GLN A 380 5.76 -18.74 -11.74
C GLN A 380 4.62 -18.06 -12.50
N THR A 381 3.43 -18.66 -12.51
CA THR A 381 2.24 -18.10 -13.15
C THR A 381 1.85 -16.76 -12.54
N ASN A 382 1.86 -16.66 -11.20
CA ASN A 382 1.55 -15.43 -10.50
C ASN A 382 2.63 -14.37 -10.69
N LEU A 383 3.91 -14.75 -10.73
CA LEU A 383 5.02 -13.84 -10.98
C LEU A 383 4.88 -13.19 -12.37
N VAL A 384 4.52 -13.95 -13.41
CA VAL A 384 4.24 -13.40 -14.74
C VAL A 384 3.11 -12.36 -14.67
N LYS A 385 2.01 -12.66 -13.98
CA LYS A 385 0.89 -11.71 -13.81
C LYS A 385 1.33 -10.44 -13.08
N GLU A 386 2.16 -10.57 -12.06
CA GLU A 386 2.63 -9.47 -11.23
C GLU A 386 3.57 -8.52 -11.99
N ILE A 387 4.47 -9.04 -12.83
CA ILE A 387 5.36 -8.23 -13.67
C ILE A 387 4.57 -7.50 -14.76
N MET A 388 3.63 -8.20 -15.40
CA MET A 388 2.71 -7.60 -16.39
C MET A 388 1.86 -6.49 -15.75
N PHE A 389 1.34 -6.73 -14.56
CA PHE A 389 0.60 -5.74 -13.79
C PHE A 389 1.46 -4.54 -13.42
N SER A 390 2.68 -4.75 -12.95
CA SER A 390 3.64 -3.68 -12.60
C SER A 390 3.97 -2.81 -13.83
N THR A 391 4.12 -3.43 -15.00
CA THR A 391 4.30 -2.72 -16.28
C THR A 391 3.10 -1.82 -16.59
N LEU A 392 1.88 -2.33 -16.43
CA LEU A 392 0.65 -1.54 -16.60
C LEU A 392 0.60 -0.37 -15.61
N GLN A 393 0.92 -0.59 -14.32
CA GLN A 393 0.92 0.47 -13.31
C GLN A 393 1.89 1.60 -13.66
N VAL A 394 3.12 1.25 -14.06
CA VAL A 394 4.12 2.24 -14.49
C VAL A 394 3.62 3.03 -15.71
N SER A 395 3.06 2.36 -16.73
CA SER A 395 2.52 3.08 -17.90
C SER A 395 1.41 4.06 -17.53
N LYS A 396 0.56 3.73 -16.55
CA LYS A 396 -0.51 4.62 -16.08
C LYS A 396 0.07 5.85 -15.40
N ILE A 397 1.04 5.64 -14.50
CA ILE A 397 1.71 6.72 -13.77
C ILE A 397 2.37 7.68 -14.76
N LEU A 398 3.16 7.15 -15.70
CA LEU A 398 3.84 7.96 -16.72
C LEU A 398 2.83 8.71 -17.63
N LYS A 399 1.71 8.06 -17.99
CA LYS A 399 0.66 8.72 -18.78
C LYS A 399 0.02 9.89 -18.03
N VAL A 400 -0.20 9.77 -16.72
CA VAL A 400 -0.72 10.86 -15.88
C VAL A 400 0.25 12.04 -15.85
N CYS A 401 1.56 11.76 -15.85
CA CYS A 401 2.60 12.78 -15.95
C CYS A 401 2.82 13.33 -17.38
N GLY A 402 1.98 12.95 -18.35
CA GLY A 402 2.02 13.51 -19.71
C GLY A 402 3.02 12.87 -20.68
N TYR A 403 3.76 11.84 -20.26
CA TYR A 403 4.69 11.13 -21.13
C TYR A 403 3.95 10.35 -22.23
N LYS A 404 4.46 10.43 -23.45
CA LYS A 404 3.91 9.78 -24.65
C LYS A 404 4.79 8.64 -25.16
N LYS A 405 6.07 8.64 -24.79
CA LYS A 405 7.05 7.61 -25.12
C LYS A 405 7.93 7.29 -23.93
N TRP A 406 8.43 6.07 -23.87
CA TRP A 406 9.34 5.61 -22.81
C TRP A 406 10.58 6.51 -22.71
N ASN A 407 11.15 6.87 -23.86
CA ASN A 407 12.37 7.67 -23.93
C ASN A 407 12.19 9.12 -23.47
N GLU A 408 10.96 9.66 -23.45
CA GLU A 408 10.72 11.00 -22.87
C GLU A 408 10.92 11.00 -21.34
N PHE A 409 10.79 9.83 -20.71
CA PHE A 409 11.01 9.63 -19.29
C PHE A 409 12.39 9.03 -18.98
N ALA A 410 12.86 8.06 -19.76
CA ALA A 410 13.92 7.12 -19.35
C ALA A 410 15.21 7.17 -20.21
N THR A 411 15.55 8.32 -20.80
CA THR A 411 16.76 8.49 -21.60
C THR A 411 17.83 9.28 -20.85
N LEU A 412 19.09 8.93 -21.10
CA LEU A 412 20.23 9.74 -20.68
C LEU A 412 20.16 11.08 -21.41
N ASP A 413 19.87 12.15 -20.69
CA ASP A 413 20.14 13.47 -21.20
C ASP A 413 21.63 13.75 -21.00
N ILE A 414 22.40 13.71 -22.09
CA ILE A 414 23.85 13.96 -22.06
C ILE A 414 24.11 15.43 -21.66
N GLU A 415 23.16 16.33 -21.91
CA GLU A 415 23.27 17.76 -21.64
C GLU A 415 22.52 18.18 -20.35
N GLY A 416 21.81 17.26 -19.69
CA GLY A 416 21.03 17.55 -18.47
C GLY A 416 19.86 18.52 -18.69
N ASN A 417 19.54 18.81 -19.95
CA ASN A 417 18.53 19.76 -20.37
C ASN A 417 17.17 19.08 -20.55
N HIS A 418 16.63 18.54 -19.44
CA HIS A 418 15.19 18.27 -19.33
C HIS A 418 14.46 19.62 -19.36
N ASN A 419 14.31 20.17 -20.57
CA ASN A 419 14.00 21.57 -20.87
C ASN A 419 12.60 22.02 -20.42
N ASP A 420 11.76 21.11 -19.93
CA ASP A 420 10.48 21.49 -19.37
C ASP A 420 10.30 20.93 -17.95
N VAL A 421 10.70 21.73 -16.96
CA VAL A 421 10.44 21.52 -15.53
C VAL A 421 8.95 21.24 -15.24
N LYS A 422 8.02 21.67 -16.13
CA LYS A 422 6.60 21.37 -15.98
C LYS A 422 6.25 19.91 -16.26
N THR A 423 7.07 19.20 -17.02
CA THR A 423 6.85 17.77 -17.37
C THR A 423 7.57 16.79 -16.45
N GLN A 424 8.48 17.27 -15.60
CA GLN A 424 9.20 16.42 -14.65
C GLN A 424 8.25 15.66 -13.74
N PHE A 425 8.56 14.39 -13.50
CA PHE A 425 7.83 13.56 -12.55
C PHE A 425 7.98 14.09 -11.12
N LYS A 426 6.86 14.39 -10.45
CA LYS A 426 6.81 14.97 -9.09
C LYS A 426 6.14 14.03 -8.09
N GLN A 427 6.74 13.90 -6.92
CA GLN A 427 6.23 13.08 -5.83
C GLN A 427 6.62 13.65 -4.45
N ASP A 428 5.71 13.56 -3.48
CA ASP A 428 6.00 13.67 -2.04
C ASP A 428 6.12 12.29 -1.38
N SER A 429 6.12 11.24 -2.20
CA SER A 429 6.02 9.84 -1.77
C SER A 429 6.87 8.96 -2.67
N CYS A 430 7.07 7.68 -2.37
CA CYS A 430 8.08 6.87 -3.05
C CYS A 430 7.59 6.19 -4.35
N VAL A 431 6.71 6.84 -5.14
CA VAL A 431 6.12 6.25 -6.36
C VAL A 431 7.19 5.81 -7.36
N PHE A 432 8.25 6.60 -7.57
CA PHE A 432 9.36 6.23 -8.44
C PHE A 432 10.00 4.91 -8.00
N SER A 433 10.28 4.76 -6.70
CA SER A 433 10.82 3.52 -6.13
C SER A 433 9.83 2.35 -6.23
N TYR A 434 8.59 2.56 -5.76
CA TYR A 434 7.56 1.51 -5.65
C TYR A 434 7.10 0.90 -6.97
N TYR A 435 7.16 1.66 -8.05
CA TYR A 435 6.63 1.21 -9.34
C TYR A 435 7.73 1.07 -10.38
N ILE A 436 8.54 2.12 -10.58
CA ILE A 436 9.48 2.17 -11.71
C ILE A 436 10.73 1.37 -11.40
N LEU A 437 11.44 1.69 -10.31
CA LEU A 437 12.65 0.96 -9.92
C LEU A 437 12.31 -0.49 -9.52
N LYS A 438 11.16 -0.71 -8.86
CA LYS A 438 10.64 -2.06 -8.62
C LYS A 438 10.50 -2.87 -9.91
N LEU A 439 9.92 -2.28 -10.96
CA LEU A 439 9.78 -2.97 -12.25
C LEU A 439 11.15 -3.33 -12.83
N TYR A 440 12.15 -2.48 -12.67
CA TYR A 440 13.51 -2.79 -13.13
C TYR A 440 14.11 -3.98 -12.37
N ILE A 441 13.90 -4.08 -11.06
CA ILE A 441 14.32 -5.25 -10.28
C ILE A 441 13.56 -6.50 -10.74
N LEU A 442 12.24 -6.42 -10.89
CA LEU A 442 11.41 -7.53 -11.33
C LEU A 442 11.81 -8.08 -12.72
N LEU A 443 12.28 -7.21 -13.63
CA LEU A 443 12.76 -7.60 -14.95
C LEU A 443 14.15 -8.25 -14.94
N ASN A 444 14.88 -8.14 -13.82
CA ASN A 444 16.20 -8.75 -13.61
C ASN A 444 16.24 -9.57 -12.30
N LEU A 445 15.10 -10.18 -11.94
CA LEU A 445 14.87 -10.72 -10.60
C LEU A 445 15.89 -11.78 -10.17
N ASP A 446 16.23 -12.71 -11.08
CA ASP A 446 17.24 -13.75 -10.83
C ASP A 446 18.60 -13.14 -10.48
N THR A 447 19.07 -12.19 -11.30
CA THR A 447 20.37 -11.54 -11.09
C THR A 447 20.36 -10.74 -9.80
N TYR A 448 19.29 -10.00 -9.50
CA TYR A 448 19.14 -9.27 -8.24
C TYR A 448 19.27 -10.20 -7.01
N PHE A 449 18.53 -11.31 -6.97
CA PHE A 449 18.60 -12.27 -5.85
C PHE A 449 19.99 -12.87 -5.68
N LYS A 450 20.69 -13.16 -6.78
CA LYS A 450 22.04 -13.74 -6.74
C LYS A 450 23.11 -12.78 -6.25
N ILE A 451 23.00 -11.50 -6.62
CA ILE A 451 24.12 -10.56 -6.45
C ILE A 451 23.89 -9.54 -5.34
N ASN A 452 22.64 -9.14 -5.07
CA ASN A 452 22.33 -8.03 -4.16
C ASN A 452 21.83 -8.49 -2.79
N LEU A 453 21.44 -9.76 -2.66
CA LEU A 453 20.89 -10.31 -1.43
C LEU A 453 21.81 -11.39 -0.85
N ASP A 454 21.84 -11.48 0.47
CA ASP A 454 22.43 -12.62 1.16
C ASP A 454 21.45 -13.80 1.28
N SER A 455 21.85 -14.86 1.96
CA SER A 455 21.03 -16.06 2.16
C SER A 455 19.76 -15.82 2.99
N LYS A 456 19.67 -14.68 3.69
CA LYS A 456 18.50 -14.25 4.48
C LYS A 456 17.67 -13.19 3.76
N MET A 457 17.90 -12.98 2.45
CA MET A 457 17.29 -11.91 1.65
C MET A 457 17.62 -10.50 2.13
N LYS A 458 18.67 -10.31 2.94
CA LYS A 458 19.13 -8.98 3.36
C LYS A 458 19.99 -8.37 2.26
N PHE A 459 19.79 -7.08 2.00
CA PHE A 459 20.62 -6.38 1.04
C PHE A 459 22.08 -6.29 1.49
N ILE A 460 22.99 -6.66 0.59
CA ILE A 460 24.43 -6.58 0.83
C ILE A 460 24.89 -5.14 0.60
N ARG A 461 25.15 -4.40 1.68
CA ARG A 461 25.47 -2.96 1.67
C ARG A 461 26.95 -2.69 1.34
N THR A 462 27.35 -2.89 0.08
CA THR A 462 28.67 -2.45 -0.42
C THR A 462 28.55 -1.56 -1.65
N ASN A 463 29.57 -0.73 -1.92
CA ASN A 463 29.63 0.10 -3.13
C ASN A 463 29.50 -0.73 -4.42
N ASN A 464 30.07 -1.95 -4.42
CA ASN A 464 29.94 -2.89 -5.54
C ASN A 464 28.49 -3.34 -5.74
N ASN A 465 27.76 -3.64 -4.66
CA ASN A 465 26.36 -4.03 -4.75
C ASN A 465 25.46 -2.88 -5.21
N PHE A 466 25.74 -1.65 -4.80
CA PHE A 466 25.06 -0.47 -5.34
C PHE A 466 25.35 -0.24 -6.82
N THR A 467 26.59 -0.44 -7.26
CA THR A 467 26.96 -0.37 -8.69
C THR A 467 26.19 -1.41 -9.50
N LYS A 468 26.17 -2.65 -9.02
CA LYS A 468 25.37 -3.74 -9.61
C LYS A 468 23.87 -3.43 -9.64
N LEU A 469 23.34 -2.77 -8.61
CA LEU A 469 21.94 -2.34 -8.60
C LEU A 469 21.64 -1.32 -9.72
N ILE A 470 22.55 -0.38 -9.96
CA ILE A 470 22.46 0.55 -11.10
C ILE A 470 22.54 -0.19 -12.43
N GLU A 471 23.44 -1.16 -12.58
CA GLU A 471 23.52 -1.98 -13.80
C GLU A 471 22.22 -2.73 -14.09
N LEU A 472 21.54 -3.26 -13.06
CA LEU A 472 20.22 -3.88 -13.20
C LEU A 472 19.18 -2.86 -13.70
N PHE A 473 19.19 -1.64 -13.15
CA PHE A 473 18.31 -0.57 -13.60
C PHE A 473 18.56 -0.23 -15.07
N ASP A 474 19.82 -0.13 -15.50
CA ASP A 474 20.15 0.16 -16.89
C ASP A 474 19.81 -0.97 -17.84
N ASN A 475 20.01 -2.22 -17.43
CA ASN A 475 19.61 -3.37 -18.22
C ASN A 475 18.10 -3.36 -18.49
N ALA A 476 17.28 -3.05 -17.48
CA ALA A 476 15.85 -2.89 -17.68
C ALA A 476 15.50 -1.65 -18.51
N ARG A 477 16.14 -0.51 -18.23
CA ARG A 477 15.81 0.79 -18.81
C ARG A 477 16.20 0.92 -20.29
N THR A 478 17.41 0.48 -20.63
CA THR A 478 18.06 0.74 -21.93
C THR A 478 18.21 -0.49 -22.81
N LYS A 479 18.50 -1.66 -22.22
CA LYS A 479 18.76 -2.89 -22.99
C LYS A 479 17.52 -3.74 -23.22
N ASN A 480 16.45 -3.52 -22.46
CA ASN A 480 15.19 -4.26 -22.63
C ASN A 480 14.30 -3.64 -23.72
N GLY A 481 14.56 -4.01 -24.98
CA GLY A 481 13.76 -3.58 -26.13
C GLY A 481 12.28 -3.95 -26.03
N ASN A 482 11.95 -5.08 -25.39
CA ASN A 482 10.57 -5.51 -25.18
C ASN A 482 9.83 -4.57 -24.21
N LEU A 483 10.49 -4.12 -23.14
CA LEU A 483 9.94 -3.12 -22.20
C LEU A 483 9.67 -1.80 -22.92
N LYS A 484 10.64 -1.32 -23.71
CA LYS A 484 10.47 -0.09 -24.48
C LYS A 484 9.28 -0.18 -25.44
N ALA A 485 9.18 -1.26 -26.20
CA ALA A 485 8.10 -1.47 -27.17
C ALA A 485 6.72 -1.54 -26.51
N ILE A 486 6.59 -2.25 -25.39
CA ILE A 486 5.32 -2.34 -24.65
C ILE A 486 4.93 -0.99 -24.04
N MET A 487 5.91 -0.24 -23.48
CA MET A 487 5.68 1.09 -22.90
C MET A 487 5.28 2.11 -23.95
N ASP A 488 6.00 2.19 -25.08
CA ASP A 488 5.66 3.10 -26.18
C ASP A 488 4.24 2.81 -26.72
N SER A 489 3.84 1.52 -26.78
CA SER A 489 2.48 1.15 -27.18
C SER A 489 1.42 1.60 -26.18
N LEU A 490 1.70 1.49 -24.88
CA LEU A 490 0.77 1.90 -23.81
C LEU A 490 0.65 3.42 -23.67
N LEU A 491 1.76 4.15 -23.84
CA LEU A 491 1.82 5.61 -23.74
C LEU A 491 1.30 6.31 -25.01
N GLY A 492 1.63 5.79 -26.19
CA GLY A 492 1.32 6.41 -27.48
C GLY A 492 -0.18 6.45 -27.84
N LYS A 493 -1.04 5.71 -27.14
CA LYS A 493 -2.50 5.78 -27.32
C LYS A 493 -3.09 7.00 -26.61
N ASN A 494 -2.93 8.17 -27.23
CA ASN A 494 -3.71 9.36 -26.93
C ASN A 494 -4.90 9.46 -27.90
N GLY A 495 -6.12 9.60 -27.37
CA GLY A 495 -7.13 10.43 -28.05
C GLY A 495 -7.92 9.87 -29.23
N ARG A 496 -7.82 8.59 -29.65
CA ARG A 496 -8.96 7.98 -30.36
C ARG A 496 -10.03 7.59 -29.34
N SER A 497 -10.53 8.57 -28.60
CA SER A 497 -11.90 8.51 -28.09
C SER A 497 -12.77 8.20 -29.30
N SER A 498 -13.38 7.03 -29.25
CA SER A 498 -14.38 6.57 -30.19
C SER A 498 -15.53 7.59 -30.25
N SER A 499 -15.37 8.60 -31.11
CA SER A 499 -16.46 9.39 -31.70
C SER A 499 -17.20 8.58 -32.77
N GLY A 500 -16.92 7.27 -32.88
CA GLY A 500 -17.76 6.30 -33.56
C GLY A 500 -19.13 6.21 -32.89
N LYS A 501 -20.07 6.99 -33.42
CA LYS A 501 -21.50 6.82 -33.23
C LYS A 501 -21.87 5.36 -33.51
N GLY A 502 -22.64 4.75 -32.60
CA GLY A 502 -23.52 3.63 -32.94
C GLY A 502 -22.97 2.22 -32.74
N SER A 503 -22.82 1.78 -31.49
CA SER A 503 -23.36 0.45 -31.13
C SER A 503 -23.61 0.38 -29.63
N ARG A 504 -24.89 0.18 -29.26
CA ARG A 504 -25.34 0.01 -27.88
C ARG A 504 -25.03 -1.43 -27.46
N SER A 505 -23.79 -1.73 -27.09
CA SER A 505 -23.52 -2.92 -26.26
C SER A 505 -23.44 -2.48 -24.79
N SER A 506 -24.47 -2.87 -24.04
CA SER A 506 -24.77 -2.38 -22.68
C SER A 506 -24.06 -3.15 -21.56
N SER A 507 -23.07 -3.98 -21.85
CA SER A 507 -22.39 -4.79 -20.81
C SER A 507 -20.86 -4.66 -20.90
N ARG A 508 -20.22 -4.30 -19.76
CA ARG A 508 -18.75 -4.20 -19.48
C ARG A 508 -18.05 -2.83 -19.50
N LYS A 509 -18.75 -1.68 -19.48
CA LYS A 509 -18.08 -0.36 -19.30
C LYS A 509 -17.59 -0.05 -17.87
N VAL A 510 -18.01 -0.81 -16.85
CA VAL A 510 -17.73 -0.47 -15.44
C VAL A 510 -16.35 -0.96 -14.96
N SER A 511 -15.80 -2.03 -15.52
CA SER A 511 -14.51 -2.60 -15.06
C SER A 511 -13.28 -1.80 -15.52
N SER A 512 -13.31 -1.24 -16.73
CA SER A 512 -12.17 -0.48 -17.29
C SER A 512 -11.92 0.84 -16.56
N LYS A 513 -12.98 1.54 -16.12
CA LYS A 513 -12.84 2.78 -15.34
C LYS A 513 -12.14 2.58 -13.99
N LYS A 514 -12.37 1.43 -13.31
CA LYS A 514 -11.76 1.14 -12.00
C LYS A 514 -10.26 0.82 -12.09
N ILE A 515 -9.83 0.12 -13.14
CA ILE A 515 -8.42 -0.24 -13.36
C ILE A 515 -7.57 0.99 -13.68
N ASN A 516 -8.16 1.98 -14.35
CA ASN A 516 -7.47 3.20 -14.73
C ASN A 516 -7.12 4.10 -13.54
N LYS A 517 -7.92 4.06 -12.46
CA LYS A 517 -7.65 4.89 -11.27
C LYS A 517 -6.79 4.19 -10.22
N THR A 518 -6.88 2.87 -10.06
CA THR A 518 -6.18 2.20 -8.98
C THR A 518 -4.65 2.31 -9.08
N LEU A 519 -4.00 2.55 -7.95
CA LEU A 519 -2.55 2.52 -7.72
C LEU A 519 -2.18 1.32 -6.83
N ARG A 520 -2.84 0.18 -7.01
CA ARG A 520 -2.39 -1.05 -6.36
C ARG A 520 -0.98 -1.42 -6.81
N MET A 521 -0.18 -1.90 -5.87
CA MET A 521 1.20 -2.35 -6.09
C MET A 521 1.29 -3.86 -6.35
N THR A 522 0.22 -4.62 -6.06
CA THR A 522 0.08 -6.03 -6.39
C THR A 522 -1.29 -6.38 -6.98
N CYS A 523 -1.32 -7.38 -7.86
CA CYS A 523 -2.58 -7.92 -8.37
C CYS A 523 -3.05 -9.16 -7.61
N LEU A 524 -2.27 -9.74 -6.69
CA LEU A 524 -2.58 -11.06 -6.10
C LEU A 524 -3.65 -11.05 -4.99
N GLU A 525 -4.07 -9.88 -4.48
CA GLU A 525 -4.90 -9.77 -3.28
C GLU A 525 -6.33 -9.26 -3.50
N ASP A 526 -7.01 -9.70 -4.55
CA ASP A 526 -8.45 -9.41 -4.62
C ASP A 526 -9.28 -10.48 -3.95
N ASN A 527 -10.17 -10.01 -3.06
CA ASN A 527 -11.28 -10.77 -2.54
C ASN A 527 -10.88 -11.99 -1.68
N ILE A 528 -9.65 -12.04 -1.14
CA ILE A 528 -9.19 -13.12 -0.25
C ILE A 528 -10.13 -13.25 0.97
N PHE A 529 -10.52 -12.14 1.58
CA PHE A 529 -11.35 -12.16 2.79
C PHE A 529 -12.85 -12.34 2.52
N MET A 530 -13.35 -11.88 1.37
CA MET A 530 -14.76 -12.02 1.00
C MET A 530 -15.12 -13.46 0.58
N LYS A 531 -14.18 -14.21 0.00
CA LYS A 531 -14.44 -15.56 -0.54
C LYS A 531 -14.25 -16.69 0.48
N ASN A 532 -13.49 -16.46 1.55
CA ASN A 532 -13.16 -17.48 2.55
C ASN A 532 -13.99 -17.35 3.85
N ALA A 533 -14.72 -16.26 4.04
CA ALA A 533 -15.63 -16.04 5.18
C ALA A 533 -17.08 -16.55 4.92
N ILE A 534 -17.30 -17.19 3.76
CA ILE A 534 -18.55 -17.86 3.35
C ILE A 534 -18.20 -19.33 3.17
#